data_AF-A0A354P856-F1
#
_entry.id   AF-A0A354P856-F1
#
_cell.length_a   1.000
_cell.length_b   1.000
_cell.length_c   1.000
_cell.angle_alpha   90.00
_cell.angle_beta   90.00
_cell.angle_gamma   90.00
#
_symmetry.space_group_name_H-M   'P 1'
#
loop_
_entity.id
_entity.type
_entity.pdbx_description
1 polymer ?
#
loop_
_entity_poly.entity_id
_entity_poly.type
_entity_poly.pdbx_seq_one_letter_code
_entity_poly.pdbx_strand_id
1 'polypeptide(L)'
;GSGELSGKKTTSVVEKGRITAIAGLERVDVPATSNLLSMLLTMGMFGAIQNHLSYISNVCTDIRNRQIFGDHARLERISEVILDCFESIPEMDQEMMRLNLSRMVSNTDECLELLIVMREELARESRANHVPHRTFDLQQVEVNGPDRQKFYYDPVQVVRQMMGHNVFAAYERFVAGKICQIVLSGNYSPSNLERNKQSVIRMKDSIRKVFERRIKAHREGAKEYERLILDCNNGYDVGNWTLEGLEQARSRQLQTIADIERQLDGLLDAKLESFDFLSRLANRDEIDVYLINGAIVIDEKEAQSMANQQDLLAAG
;
A
#
# COMPACT_ATOMS: atom_id res chain seq x y z
N GLY A 1 -6.86 0.85 -63.37
CA GLY A 1 -7.66 0.13 -64.37
C GLY A 1 -9.08 0.06 -63.86
N SER A 2 -9.98 0.82 -64.49
CA SER A 2 -11.42 0.76 -64.22
C SER A 2 -11.97 -0.48 -64.90
N GLY A 3 -12.30 -1.51 -64.12
CA GLY A 3 -13.09 -2.62 -64.63
C GLY A 3 -14.56 -2.20 -64.66
N GLU A 4 -15.22 -2.33 -65.82
CA GLU A 4 -16.62 -1.97 -66.11
C GLU A 4 -17.69 -2.68 -65.25
N LEU A 5 -17.30 -3.41 -64.19
CA LEU A 5 -18.19 -4.21 -63.35
C LEU A 5 -18.22 -3.78 -61.88
N SER A 6 -17.45 -2.76 -61.45
CA SER A 6 -17.55 -2.28 -60.07
C SER A 6 -18.82 -1.44 -59.89
N GLY A 7 -19.86 -2.02 -59.29
CA GLY A 7 -21.02 -1.29 -58.79
C GLY A 7 -22.40 -1.80 -59.20
N LYS A 8 -22.50 -2.85 -60.01
CA LYS A 8 -23.81 -3.45 -60.36
C LYS A 8 -24.05 -4.73 -59.54
N LYS A 9 -25.00 -4.69 -58.60
CA LYS A 9 -25.55 -5.91 -57.99
C LYS A 9 -26.62 -6.46 -58.94
N THR A 10 -26.28 -7.47 -59.72
CA THR A 10 -27.26 -8.24 -60.50
C THR A 10 -27.83 -9.36 -59.64
N THR A 11 -29.14 -9.47 -59.56
CA THR A 11 -29.80 -10.67 -59.03
C THR A 11 -30.16 -11.55 -60.21
N SER A 12 -29.58 -12.74 -60.26
CA SER A 12 -29.82 -13.75 -61.30
C SER A 12 -30.67 -14.86 -60.71
N VAL A 13 -31.75 -15.26 -61.38
CA VAL A 13 -32.49 -16.47 -60.99
C VAL A 13 -31.94 -17.64 -61.78
N VAL A 14 -31.56 -18.71 -61.09
CA VAL A 14 -31.02 -19.95 -61.66
C VAL A 14 -31.99 -21.09 -61.37
N GLU A 15 -32.55 -21.67 -62.43
CA GLU A 15 -33.32 -22.90 -62.33
C GLU A 15 -32.65 -24.01 -63.16
N LYS A 16 -32.52 -25.20 -62.54
CA LYS A 16 -31.88 -26.39 -63.12
C LYS A 16 -30.49 -26.15 -63.72
N GLY A 17 -29.73 -25.22 -63.13
CA GLY A 17 -28.32 -24.96 -63.48
C GLY A 17 -28.11 -24.04 -64.69
N ARG A 18 -29.14 -23.36 -65.21
CA ARG A 18 -28.99 -22.29 -66.22
C ARG A 18 -29.64 -20.99 -65.73
N ILE A 19 -28.99 -19.85 -66.01
CA ILE A 19 -29.52 -18.52 -65.68
C ILE A 19 -30.67 -18.21 -66.66
N THR A 20 -31.89 -18.07 -66.13
CA THR A 20 -33.10 -17.93 -66.95
C THR A 20 -33.62 -16.50 -67.04
N ALA A 21 -33.24 -15.61 -66.12
CA ALA A 21 -33.54 -14.18 -66.21
C ALA A 21 -32.52 -13.32 -65.43
N ILE A 22 -32.24 -12.14 -65.97
CA ILE A 22 -31.42 -11.09 -65.35
C ILE A 22 -32.27 -9.83 -65.27
N ALA A 23 -32.63 -9.40 -64.06
CA ALA A 23 -33.29 -8.12 -63.84
C ALA A 23 -32.23 -7.04 -63.58
N GLY A 24 -32.10 -6.07 -64.49
CA GLY A 24 -31.27 -4.89 -64.30
C GLY A 24 -32.03 -3.82 -63.53
N LEU A 25 -31.66 -3.55 -62.28
CA LEU A 25 -32.14 -2.39 -61.54
C LEU A 25 -31.36 -1.14 -61.95
N GLU A 26 -32.09 -0.06 -62.19
CA GLU A 26 -31.53 1.25 -62.58
C GLU A 26 -30.60 1.83 -61.51
N ARG A 27 -29.65 2.62 -61.99
CA ARG A 27 -28.61 3.28 -61.22
C ARG A 27 -29.27 4.34 -60.32
N VAL A 28 -29.35 4.08 -59.02
CA VAL A 28 -29.62 5.15 -58.05
C VAL A 28 -28.31 5.91 -57.87
N ASP A 29 -28.16 7.00 -58.62
CA ASP A 29 -27.13 7.99 -58.35
C ASP A 29 -27.46 8.62 -57.00
N VAL A 30 -26.81 8.16 -55.93
CA VAL A 30 -26.82 8.87 -54.65
C VAL A 30 -25.83 10.02 -54.81
N PRO A 31 -26.30 11.29 -54.94
CA PRO A 31 -25.39 12.42 -55.00
C PRO A 31 -24.56 12.45 -53.71
N ALA A 32 -23.29 12.86 -53.81
CA ALA A 32 -22.36 13.02 -52.70
C ALA A 32 -22.74 14.19 -51.76
N THR A 33 -23.97 14.19 -51.27
CA THR A 33 -24.58 15.22 -50.43
C THR A 33 -25.43 14.58 -49.34
N SER A 34 -24.77 14.07 -48.30
CA SER A 34 -25.22 14.18 -46.90
C SER A 34 -24.19 13.59 -45.91
N ASN A 35 -22.93 14.04 -45.98
CA ASN A 35 -21.94 13.76 -44.92
C ASN A 35 -22.40 14.28 -43.54
N LEU A 36 -23.33 15.23 -43.49
CA LEU A 36 -23.88 15.79 -42.25
C LEU A 36 -24.70 14.76 -41.45
N LEU A 37 -25.55 13.95 -42.09
CA LEU A 37 -26.38 12.98 -41.37
C LEU A 37 -25.51 11.87 -40.78
N SER A 38 -24.57 11.34 -41.57
CA SER A 38 -23.60 10.35 -41.08
C SER A 38 -22.72 10.92 -39.96
N MET A 39 -22.29 12.19 -40.07
CA MET A 39 -21.54 12.88 -39.02
C MET A 39 -22.37 13.09 -37.75
N LEU A 40 -23.64 13.51 -37.84
CA LEU A 40 -24.55 13.70 -36.70
C LEU A 40 -24.86 12.37 -36.00
N LEU A 41 -25.07 11.29 -36.76
CA LEU A 41 -25.25 9.95 -36.21
C LEU A 41 -23.99 9.47 -35.50
N THR A 42 -22.82 9.70 -36.10
CA THR A 42 -21.52 9.35 -35.51
C THR A 42 -21.25 10.15 -34.23
N MET A 43 -21.57 11.45 -34.23
CA MET A 43 -21.46 12.34 -33.06
C MET A 43 -22.45 11.95 -31.96
N GLY A 44 -23.69 11.58 -32.31
CA GLY A 44 -24.67 11.04 -31.37
C GLY A 44 -24.24 9.70 -30.77
N MET A 45 -23.66 8.80 -31.58
CA MET A 45 -23.10 7.53 -31.11
C MET A 45 -21.90 7.76 -30.18
N PHE A 46 -20.95 8.63 -30.54
CA PHE A 46 -19.82 8.94 -29.68
C PHE A 46 -20.25 9.63 -28.38
N GLY A 47 -21.24 10.53 -28.43
CA GLY A 47 -21.82 11.14 -27.23
C GLY A 47 -22.51 10.11 -26.33
N ALA A 48 -23.26 9.17 -26.90
CA ALA A 48 -23.88 8.08 -26.13
C ALA A 48 -22.82 7.14 -25.52
N ILE A 49 -21.79 6.77 -26.28
CA ILE A 49 -20.65 5.97 -25.79
C ILE A 49 -19.94 6.72 -24.67
N GLN A 50 -19.64 8.01 -24.84
CA GLN A 50 -19.01 8.83 -23.81
C GLN A 50 -19.85 8.87 -22.54
N ASN A 51 -21.16 9.09 -22.64
CA ASN A 51 -22.06 9.09 -21.48
C ASN A 51 -22.09 7.74 -20.77
N HIS A 52 -22.13 6.63 -21.52
CA HIS A 52 -22.07 5.29 -20.93
C HIS A 52 -20.71 5.00 -20.26
N LEU A 53 -19.60 5.41 -20.87
CA LEU A 53 -18.26 5.27 -20.29
C LEU A 53 -18.11 6.13 -19.03
N SER A 54 -18.60 7.36 -19.04
CA SER A 54 -18.64 8.24 -17.86
C SER A 54 -19.50 7.63 -16.74
N TYR A 55 -20.66 7.07 -17.07
CA TYR A 55 -21.50 6.37 -16.10
C TYR A 55 -20.78 5.15 -15.50
N ILE A 56 -20.16 4.30 -16.34
CA ILE A 56 -19.37 3.15 -15.87
C ILE A 56 -18.23 3.62 -14.96
N SER A 57 -17.51 4.67 -15.35
CA SER A 57 -16.45 5.26 -14.54
C SER A 57 -16.96 5.71 -13.17
N ASN A 58 -18.11 6.39 -13.12
CA ASN A 58 -18.72 6.82 -11.86
C ASN A 58 -19.10 5.63 -10.98
N VAL A 59 -19.72 4.60 -11.56
CA VAL A 59 -20.07 3.37 -10.82
C VAL A 59 -18.81 2.66 -10.31
N CYS A 60 -17.73 2.60 -11.08
CA CYS A 60 -16.45 2.04 -10.64
C CYS A 60 -15.86 2.85 -9.48
N THR A 61 -15.91 4.18 -9.54
CA THR A 61 -15.48 5.06 -8.45
C THR A 61 -16.32 4.83 -7.20
N ASP A 62 -17.65 4.72 -7.32
CA ASP A 62 -18.54 4.45 -6.19
C ASP A 62 -18.28 3.08 -5.56
N ILE A 63 -18.07 2.04 -6.37
CA ILE A 63 -17.70 0.70 -5.90
C ILE A 63 -16.37 0.78 -5.15
N ARG A 64 -15.37 1.47 -5.70
CA ARG A 64 -14.06 1.62 -5.06
C ARG A 64 -14.17 2.37 -3.73
N ASN A 65 -14.94 3.45 -3.68
CA ASN A 65 -15.17 4.21 -2.46
C ASN A 65 -15.88 3.35 -1.40
N ARG A 66 -16.90 2.58 -1.78
CA ARG A 66 -17.57 1.64 -0.87
C ARG A 66 -16.64 0.55 -0.34
N GLN A 67 -15.72 0.05 -1.17
CA GLN A 67 -14.69 -0.88 -0.72
C GLN A 67 -13.77 -0.23 0.32
N ILE A 68 -13.28 0.99 0.05
CA ILE A 68 -12.43 1.74 0.99
C ILE A 68 -13.16 1.96 2.32
N PHE A 69 -14.41 2.44 2.29
CA PHE A 69 -15.21 2.62 3.50
C PHE A 69 -15.50 1.29 4.21
N GLY A 70 -15.73 0.22 3.45
CA GLY A 70 -15.91 -1.12 3.98
C GLY A 70 -14.66 -1.64 4.70
N ASP A 71 -13.49 -1.45 4.12
CA ASP A 71 -12.21 -1.84 4.71
C ASP A 71 -11.90 -1.02 5.98
N HIS A 72 -12.19 0.28 5.97
CA HIS A 72 -12.13 1.11 7.18
C HIS A 72 -13.08 0.60 8.27
N ALA A 73 -14.33 0.32 7.94
CA ALA A 73 -15.29 -0.21 8.92
C ALA A 73 -14.87 -1.57 9.50
N ARG A 74 -14.19 -2.40 8.70
CA ARG A 74 -13.61 -3.66 9.19
C ARG A 74 -12.44 -3.41 10.15
N LEU A 75 -11.54 -2.47 9.83
CA LEU A 75 -10.45 -2.09 10.74
C LEU A 75 -10.98 -1.50 12.06
N GLU A 76 -12.03 -0.70 12.03
CA GLU A 76 -12.68 -0.18 13.24
C GLU A 76 -13.31 -1.30 14.06
N ARG A 77 -14.02 -2.25 13.43
CA ARG A 77 -14.53 -3.42 14.13
C ARG A 77 -13.42 -4.25 14.78
N ILE A 78 -12.30 -4.43 14.09
CA ILE A 78 -11.12 -5.13 14.62
C ILE A 78 -10.60 -4.39 15.87
N SER A 79 -10.52 -3.07 15.83
CA SER A 79 -10.13 -2.24 16.98
C SER A 79 -11.08 -2.41 18.16
N GLU A 80 -12.39 -2.34 17.93
CA GLU A 80 -13.40 -2.52 18.98
C GLU A 80 -13.26 -3.89 19.66
N VAL A 81 -13.08 -4.97 18.89
CA VAL A 81 -12.87 -6.31 19.45
C VAL A 81 -11.58 -6.39 20.28
N ILE A 82 -10.50 -5.74 19.82
CA ILE A 82 -9.23 -5.67 20.56
C ILE A 82 -9.43 -4.94 21.89
N LEU A 83 -10.11 -3.79 21.88
CA LEU A 83 -10.36 -2.98 23.08
C LEU A 83 -11.28 -3.70 24.06
N ASP A 84 -12.42 -4.23 23.60
CA ASP A 84 -13.36 -5.01 24.42
C ASP A 84 -12.67 -6.21 25.10
N CYS A 85 -11.82 -6.92 24.36
CA CYS A 85 -11.04 -8.01 24.93
C CYS A 85 -10.01 -7.53 25.96
N PHE A 86 -9.40 -6.35 25.78
CA PHE A 86 -8.44 -5.83 26.75
C PHE A 86 -9.11 -5.33 28.03
N GLU A 87 -10.20 -4.59 27.90
CA GLU A 87 -10.95 -4.04 29.02
C GLU A 87 -11.57 -5.14 29.89
N SER A 88 -11.89 -6.30 29.29
CA SER A 88 -12.46 -7.43 30.03
C SER A 88 -11.44 -8.28 30.78
N ILE A 89 -10.14 -8.26 30.43
CA ILE A 89 -9.10 -9.12 31.06
C ILE A 89 -9.14 -9.15 32.60
N PRO A 90 -9.26 -8.02 33.31
CA PRO A 90 -9.20 -8.01 34.78
C PRO A 90 -10.35 -8.79 35.46
N GLU A 91 -11.48 -8.96 34.79
CA GLU A 91 -12.72 -9.51 35.36
C GLU A 91 -13.08 -10.89 34.80
N MET A 92 -12.21 -11.46 33.94
CA MET A 92 -12.54 -12.66 33.17
C MET A 92 -12.28 -13.96 33.93
N ASP A 93 -13.28 -14.84 33.90
CA ASP A 93 -13.09 -16.25 34.23
C ASP A 93 -12.43 -17.05 33.09
N GLN A 94 -12.08 -18.30 33.36
CA GLN A 94 -11.40 -19.16 32.37
C GLN A 94 -12.24 -19.44 31.12
N GLU A 95 -13.58 -19.48 31.24
CA GLU A 95 -14.45 -19.75 30.09
C GLU A 95 -14.51 -18.53 29.17
N MET A 96 -14.62 -17.34 29.75
CA MET A 96 -14.59 -16.06 29.05
C MET A 96 -13.23 -15.84 28.40
N MET A 97 -12.12 -16.18 29.07
CA MET A 97 -10.77 -16.16 28.47
C MET A 97 -10.69 -17.02 27.22
N ARG A 98 -11.23 -18.23 27.25
CA ARG A 98 -11.23 -19.13 26.10
C ARG A 98 -12.07 -18.58 24.94
N LEU A 99 -13.23 -18.00 25.25
CA LEU A 99 -14.13 -17.40 24.26
C LEU A 99 -13.52 -16.16 23.59
N ASN A 100 -12.96 -15.25 24.40
CA ASN A 100 -12.28 -14.05 23.90
C ASN A 100 -11.00 -14.38 23.14
N LEU A 101 -10.25 -15.41 23.54
CA LEU A 101 -9.12 -15.90 22.77
C LEU A 101 -9.56 -16.38 21.39
N SER A 102 -10.65 -17.16 21.30
CA SER A 102 -11.18 -17.62 20.02
C SER A 102 -11.61 -16.46 19.12
N ARG A 103 -12.32 -15.47 19.69
CA ARG A 103 -12.69 -14.23 18.98
C ARG A 103 -11.47 -13.49 18.46
N MET A 104 -10.43 -13.37 19.30
CA MET A 104 -9.20 -12.67 18.95
C MET A 104 -8.43 -13.37 17.83
N VAL A 105 -8.38 -14.70 17.85
CA VAL A 105 -7.76 -15.48 16.76
C VAL A 105 -8.46 -15.20 15.44
N SER A 106 -9.79 -15.35 15.38
CA SER A 106 -10.55 -15.09 14.15
C SER A 106 -10.38 -13.64 13.67
N ASN A 107 -10.48 -12.67 14.58
CA ASN A 107 -10.32 -11.24 14.27
C ASN A 107 -8.91 -10.90 13.73
N THR A 108 -7.88 -11.56 14.27
CA THR A 108 -6.50 -11.35 13.81
C THR A 108 -6.25 -11.99 12.45
N ASP A 109 -6.89 -13.12 12.16
CA ASP A 109 -6.83 -13.75 10.85
C ASP A 109 -7.54 -12.89 9.80
N GLU A 110 -8.72 -12.34 10.10
CA GLU A 110 -9.38 -11.34 9.25
C GLU A 110 -8.51 -10.10 9.03
N CYS A 111 -7.84 -9.61 10.08
CA CYS A 111 -6.91 -8.49 9.98
C CYS A 111 -5.70 -8.81 9.08
N LEU A 112 -5.20 -10.05 9.12
CA LEU A 112 -4.11 -10.49 8.25
C LEU A 112 -4.53 -10.48 6.78
N GLU A 113 -5.74 -10.93 6.47
CA GLU A 113 -6.27 -10.89 5.09
C GLU A 113 -6.36 -9.45 4.58
N LEU A 114 -6.92 -8.54 5.38
CA LEU A 114 -6.97 -7.10 5.04
C LEU A 114 -5.57 -6.52 4.85
N LEU A 115 -4.63 -6.86 5.72
CA LEU A 115 -3.25 -6.41 5.64
C LEU A 115 -2.59 -6.84 4.33
N ILE A 116 -2.83 -8.08 3.88
CA ILE A 116 -2.30 -8.61 2.62
C ILE A 116 -2.88 -7.82 1.44
N VAL A 117 -4.20 -7.58 1.42
CA VAL A 117 -4.86 -6.80 0.37
C VAL A 117 -4.28 -5.38 0.34
N MET A 118 -4.23 -4.68 1.47
CA MET A 118 -3.72 -3.31 1.55
C MET A 118 -2.24 -3.21 1.14
N ARG A 119 -1.42 -4.21 1.48
CA ARG A 119 -0.03 -4.27 1.02
C ARG A 119 0.05 -4.40 -0.51
N GLU A 120 -0.82 -5.20 -1.12
CA GLU A 120 -0.87 -5.33 -2.58
C GLU A 120 -1.34 -4.06 -3.27
N GLU A 121 -2.27 -3.31 -2.65
CA GLU A 121 -2.67 -1.99 -3.11
C GLU A 121 -1.52 -0.99 -3.04
N LEU A 122 -0.83 -0.90 -1.89
CA LEU A 122 0.37 -0.08 -1.75
C LEU A 122 1.44 -0.45 -2.80
N ALA A 123 1.65 -1.76 -3.05
CA ALA A 123 2.58 -2.22 -4.07
C ALA A 123 2.14 -1.87 -5.50
N ARG A 124 0.83 -1.82 -5.76
CA ARG A 124 0.26 -1.38 -7.04
C ARG A 124 0.48 0.12 -7.23
N GLU A 125 0.16 0.92 -6.22
CA GLU A 125 0.39 2.38 -6.22
C GLU A 125 1.87 2.74 -6.39
N SER A 126 2.76 2.04 -5.68
CA SER A 126 4.20 2.18 -5.83
C SER A 126 4.67 1.89 -7.27
N ARG A 127 4.05 0.93 -7.95
CA ARG A 127 4.38 0.54 -9.34
C ARG A 127 3.72 1.43 -10.40
N ALA A 128 2.63 2.13 -10.07
CA ALA A 128 1.92 2.98 -11.02
C ALA A 128 2.80 4.12 -11.55
N ASN A 129 3.69 4.65 -10.70
CA ASN A 129 4.66 5.69 -11.07
C ASN A 129 6.03 5.07 -11.38
N HIS A 130 6.54 5.29 -12.60
CA HIS A 130 7.89 4.84 -12.98
C HIS A 130 8.94 5.35 -11.99
N VAL A 131 9.78 4.46 -11.47
CA VAL A 131 10.91 4.83 -10.61
C VAL A 131 12.20 4.77 -11.43
N PRO A 132 12.85 5.92 -11.70
CA PRO A 132 14.12 5.96 -12.41
C PRO A 132 15.24 5.36 -11.55
N HIS A 133 16.42 5.16 -12.15
CA HIS A 133 17.57 4.62 -11.43
C HIS A 133 18.02 5.51 -10.26
N ARG A 134 17.89 6.83 -10.41
CA ARG A 134 18.22 7.84 -9.41
C ARG A 134 17.13 8.91 -9.34
N THR A 135 16.85 9.40 -8.14
CA THR A 135 15.92 10.49 -7.87
C THR A 135 16.59 11.55 -7.00
N PHE A 136 16.14 12.80 -7.11
CA PHE A 136 16.69 13.93 -6.36
C PHE A 136 15.57 14.68 -5.67
N ASP A 137 15.85 15.22 -4.47
CA ASP A 137 14.86 15.96 -3.68
C ASP A 137 14.47 17.31 -4.28
N LEU A 138 15.31 17.86 -5.16
CA LEU A 138 15.12 19.17 -5.78
C LEU A 138 14.55 19.07 -7.20
N GLN A 139 14.34 17.86 -7.72
CA GLN A 139 13.97 17.65 -9.12
C GLN A 139 12.71 16.81 -9.24
N GLN A 140 11.84 17.27 -10.13
CA GLN A 140 10.69 16.48 -10.54
C GLN A 140 11.13 15.39 -11.52
N VAL A 141 10.48 14.24 -11.43
CA VAL A 141 10.68 13.14 -12.38
C VAL A 141 9.65 13.24 -13.49
N GLU A 142 10.14 13.28 -14.73
CA GLU A 142 9.29 13.21 -15.92
C GLU A 142 8.83 11.77 -16.18
N VAL A 143 7.54 11.62 -16.46
CA VAL A 143 6.90 10.36 -16.83
C VAL A 143 6.03 10.55 -18.05
N ASN A 144 6.06 9.57 -18.95
CA ASN A 144 5.16 9.52 -20.09
C ASN A 144 3.80 8.99 -19.61
N GLY A 145 2.77 9.82 -19.74
CA GLY A 145 1.39 9.41 -19.50
C GLY A 145 0.71 8.84 -20.76
N PRO A 146 -0.58 8.52 -20.64
CA PRO A 146 -1.42 8.18 -21.78
C PRO A 146 -1.35 9.32 -22.83
N ASP A 147 -1.34 8.97 -24.11
CA ASP A 147 -1.33 9.92 -25.23
C ASP A 147 -0.08 10.81 -25.37
N ARG A 148 1.08 10.36 -24.89
CA ARG A 148 2.37 11.09 -24.95
C ARG A 148 2.39 12.42 -24.19
N GLN A 149 1.43 12.65 -23.29
CA GLN A 149 1.53 13.76 -22.34
C GLN A 149 2.65 13.50 -21.33
N LYS A 150 3.43 14.54 -21.04
CA LYS A 150 4.46 14.51 -20.01
C LYS A 150 3.83 14.89 -18.67
N PHE A 151 4.01 14.04 -17.68
CA PHE A 151 3.65 14.31 -16.29
C PHE A 151 4.90 14.44 -15.45
N TYR A 152 4.82 15.24 -14.41
CA TYR A 152 5.92 15.47 -13.47
C TYR A 152 5.43 15.12 -12.08
N TYR A 153 6.25 14.38 -11.32
CA TYR A 153 5.96 14.11 -9.92
C TYR A 153 7.18 14.39 -9.05
N ASP A 154 6.91 14.76 -7.79
CA ASP A 154 7.93 14.88 -6.75
C ASP A 154 8.15 13.49 -6.11
N PRO A 155 9.36 12.90 -6.24
CA PRO A 155 9.65 11.58 -5.69
C PRO A 155 9.50 11.49 -4.16
N VAL A 156 9.87 12.54 -3.44
CA VAL A 156 9.76 12.60 -1.98
C VAL A 156 8.29 12.66 -1.58
N GLN A 157 7.50 13.47 -2.27
CA GLN A 157 6.06 13.57 -2.01
C GLN A 157 5.35 12.23 -2.24
N VAL A 158 5.70 11.49 -3.30
CA VAL A 158 5.13 10.16 -3.55
C VAL A 158 5.45 9.20 -2.41
N VAL A 159 6.70 9.18 -1.91
CA VAL A 159 7.06 8.33 -0.76
C VAL A 159 6.28 8.73 0.50
N ARG A 160 6.13 10.03 0.76
CA ARG A 160 5.34 10.53 1.90
C ARG A 160 3.85 10.18 1.80
N GLN A 161 3.27 10.25 0.60
CA GLN A 161 1.88 9.83 0.37
C GLN A 161 1.71 8.33 0.64
N MET A 162 2.66 7.51 0.16
CA MET A 162 2.68 6.08 0.42
C MET A 162 2.77 5.76 1.92
N MET A 163 3.46 6.57 2.72
CA MET A 163 3.53 6.44 4.18
C MET A 163 2.20 6.72 4.88
N GLY A 164 1.27 7.43 4.22
CA GLY A 164 -0.10 7.66 4.70
C GLY A 164 -1.08 6.52 4.39
N HIS A 165 -0.63 5.41 3.80
CA HIS A 165 -1.50 4.31 3.40
C HIS A 165 -2.04 3.51 4.60
N ASN A 166 -3.29 3.05 4.51
CA ASN A 166 -3.98 2.28 5.57
C ASN A 166 -3.31 0.94 5.94
N VAL A 167 -2.27 0.52 5.20
CA VAL A 167 -1.54 -0.72 5.48
C VAL A 167 -0.85 -0.65 6.84
N PHE A 168 -0.40 0.54 7.25
CA PHE A 168 0.24 0.74 8.56
C PHE A 168 -0.78 0.62 9.70
N ALA A 169 -2.00 1.13 9.51
CA ALA A 169 -3.09 0.98 10.46
C ALA A 169 -3.55 -0.48 10.60
N ALA A 170 -3.60 -1.23 9.50
CA ALA A 170 -3.85 -2.67 9.52
C ALA A 170 -2.70 -3.45 10.17
N TYR A 171 -1.45 -3.07 9.90
CA TYR A 171 -0.27 -3.70 10.51
C TYR A 171 -0.27 -3.51 12.03
N GLU A 172 -0.56 -2.30 12.52
CA GLU A 172 -0.69 -2.00 13.94
C GLU A 172 -1.75 -2.87 14.62
N ARG A 173 -2.94 -2.99 14.03
CA ARG A 173 -4.03 -3.84 14.54
C ARG A 173 -3.65 -5.32 14.51
N PHE A 174 -2.93 -5.77 13.49
CA PHE A 174 -2.41 -7.14 13.43
C PHE A 174 -1.40 -7.42 14.56
N VAL A 175 -0.49 -6.48 14.84
CA VAL A 175 0.43 -6.57 15.97
C VAL A 175 -0.36 -6.63 17.29
N ALA A 176 -1.29 -5.71 17.50
CA ALA A 176 -2.12 -5.66 18.69
C ALA A 176 -2.90 -6.97 18.89
N GLY A 177 -3.53 -7.51 17.84
CA GLY A 177 -4.22 -8.79 17.88
C GLY A 177 -3.30 -9.95 18.29
N LYS A 178 -2.05 -9.99 17.80
CA LYS A 178 -1.06 -11.00 18.22
C LYS A 178 -0.66 -10.86 19.68
N ILE A 179 -0.50 -9.63 20.18
CA ILE A 179 -0.25 -9.35 21.60
C ILE A 179 -1.45 -9.80 22.44
N CYS A 180 -2.68 -9.46 22.06
CA CYS A 180 -3.89 -9.92 22.74
C CYS A 180 -3.98 -11.45 22.82
N GLN A 181 -3.67 -12.15 21.73
CA GLN A 181 -3.67 -13.62 21.71
C GLN A 181 -2.70 -14.19 22.76
N ILE A 182 -1.51 -13.60 22.90
CA ILE A 182 -0.54 -14.04 23.91
C ILE A 182 -1.10 -13.80 25.30
N VAL A 183 -1.60 -12.60 25.58
CA VAL A 183 -2.14 -12.23 26.89
C VAL A 183 -3.32 -13.12 27.29
N LEU A 184 -4.30 -13.29 26.40
CA LEU A 184 -5.47 -14.14 26.64
C LEU A 184 -5.13 -15.63 26.73
N SER A 185 -4.06 -16.09 26.08
CA SER A 185 -3.61 -17.47 26.21
C SER A 185 -2.81 -17.73 27.50
N GLY A 186 -2.31 -16.68 28.15
CA GLY A 186 -1.35 -16.79 29.26
C GLY A 186 -0.02 -17.44 28.89
N ASN A 187 0.24 -17.74 27.61
CA ASN A 187 1.43 -18.46 27.17
C ASN A 187 2.57 -17.50 26.81
N TYR A 188 3.32 -17.08 27.82
CA TYR A 188 4.49 -16.21 27.65
C TYR A 188 5.80 -16.97 27.39
N SER A 189 5.73 -18.25 27.00
CA SER A 189 6.95 -19.02 26.72
C SER A 189 7.78 -18.32 25.61
N PRO A 190 9.13 -18.32 25.73
CA PRO A 190 9.99 -17.65 24.74
C PRO A 190 9.74 -18.13 23.30
N SER A 191 9.46 -19.42 23.12
CA SER A 191 9.15 -19.99 21.80
C SER A 191 7.83 -19.47 21.23
N ASN A 192 6.80 -19.28 22.05
CA ASN A 192 5.52 -18.72 21.61
C ASN A 192 5.65 -17.22 21.26
N LEU A 193 6.35 -16.45 22.09
CA LEU A 193 6.63 -15.04 21.83
C LEU A 193 7.40 -14.86 20.53
N GLU A 194 8.48 -15.61 20.35
CA GLU A 194 9.31 -15.53 19.15
C GLU A 194 8.52 -15.94 17.90
N ARG A 195 7.71 -17.00 17.96
CA ARG A 195 6.86 -17.42 16.84
C ARG A 195 5.91 -16.31 16.38
N ASN A 196 5.26 -15.63 17.32
CA ASN A 196 4.34 -14.53 17.02
C ASN A 196 5.10 -13.30 16.50
N LYS A 197 6.22 -12.94 17.13
CA LYS A 197 7.12 -11.86 16.70
C LYS A 197 7.58 -12.07 15.26
N GLN A 198 8.01 -13.29 14.91
CA GLN A 198 8.42 -13.65 13.56
C GLN A 198 7.29 -13.54 12.54
N SER A 199 6.04 -13.80 12.94
CA SER A 199 4.89 -13.57 12.05
C SER A 199 4.70 -12.09 11.72
N VAL A 200 4.89 -11.22 12.72
CA VAL A 200 4.81 -9.78 12.54
C VAL A 200 5.98 -9.27 11.70
N ILE A 201 7.21 -9.74 11.95
CA ILE A 201 8.40 -9.40 11.16
C ILE A 201 8.21 -9.74 9.67
N ARG A 202 7.64 -10.90 9.34
CA ARG A 202 7.36 -11.24 7.93
C ARG A 202 6.44 -10.23 7.25
N MET A 203 5.41 -9.75 7.93
CA MET A 203 4.51 -8.74 7.38
C MET A 203 5.21 -7.39 7.25
N LYS A 204 5.93 -6.99 8.30
CA LYS A 204 6.76 -5.78 8.34
C LYS A 204 7.72 -5.70 7.16
N ASP A 205 8.52 -6.74 6.96
CA ASP A 205 9.53 -6.79 5.89
C ASP A 205 8.86 -6.76 4.51
N SER A 206 7.70 -7.40 4.37
CA SER A 206 6.93 -7.37 3.12
C SER A 206 6.41 -5.96 2.78
N ILE A 207 6.03 -5.16 3.78
CA ILE A 207 5.61 -3.76 3.60
C ILE A 207 6.84 -2.90 3.27
N ARG A 208 7.91 -3.01 4.06
CA ARG A 208 9.17 -2.28 3.86
C ARG A 208 9.73 -2.49 2.45
N LYS A 209 9.63 -3.70 1.91
CA LYS A 209 10.06 -4.05 0.54
C LYS A 209 9.40 -3.20 -0.54
N VAL A 210 8.19 -2.70 -0.32
CA VAL A 210 7.48 -1.84 -1.29
C VAL A 210 8.18 -0.48 -1.46
N PHE A 211 8.90 -0.02 -0.43
CA PHE A 211 9.62 1.26 -0.41
C PHE A 211 11.07 1.14 -0.89
N GLU A 212 11.70 -0.03 -0.78
CA GLU A 212 13.12 -0.27 -1.07
C GLU A 212 13.58 0.31 -2.40
N ARG A 213 12.81 0.10 -3.48
CA ARG A 213 13.19 0.57 -4.81
C ARG A 213 13.29 2.10 -4.87
N ARG A 214 12.36 2.82 -4.21
CA ARG A 214 12.32 4.28 -4.20
C ARG A 214 13.40 4.85 -3.31
N ILE A 215 13.57 4.30 -2.11
CA ILE A 215 14.66 4.67 -1.19
C ILE A 215 16.02 4.46 -1.87
N LYS A 216 16.21 3.32 -2.56
CA LYS A 216 17.41 3.05 -3.34
C LYS A 216 17.65 4.12 -4.41
N ALA A 217 16.63 4.52 -5.16
CA ALA A 217 16.77 5.58 -6.16
C ALA A 217 17.23 6.92 -5.56
N HIS A 218 16.74 7.28 -4.37
CA HIS A 218 17.22 8.46 -3.64
C HIS A 218 18.68 8.31 -3.19
N ARG A 219 19.07 7.13 -2.72
CA ARG A 219 20.47 6.84 -2.34
C ARG A 219 21.41 6.91 -3.55
N GLU A 220 20.99 6.44 -4.73
CA GLU A 220 21.77 6.61 -5.97
C GLU A 220 21.86 8.10 -6.38
N GLY A 221 20.83 8.90 -6.11
CA GLY A 221 20.89 10.36 -6.27
C GLY A 221 21.95 11.01 -5.37
N ALA A 222 22.05 10.58 -4.11
CA ALA A 222 23.10 11.07 -3.19
C ALA A 222 24.52 10.74 -3.68
N LYS A 223 24.72 9.54 -4.25
CA LYS A 223 26.00 9.15 -4.86
C LYS A 223 26.33 9.97 -6.11
N GLU A 224 25.33 10.35 -6.89
CA GLU A 224 25.56 11.23 -8.04
C GLU A 224 26.06 12.61 -7.59
N TYR A 225 25.48 13.19 -6.52
CA TYR A 225 26.02 14.43 -5.97
C TYR A 225 27.46 14.26 -5.48
N GLU A 226 27.78 13.14 -4.84
CA GLU A 226 29.16 12.85 -4.42
C GLU A 226 30.14 12.77 -5.59
N ARG A 227 29.73 12.15 -6.71
CA ARG A 227 30.52 12.13 -7.94
C ARG A 227 30.70 13.54 -8.51
N LEU A 228 29.64 14.35 -8.57
CA LEU A 228 29.73 15.73 -9.06
C LEU A 228 30.62 16.61 -8.18
N ILE A 229 30.63 16.41 -6.87
CA ILE A 229 31.56 17.09 -5.95
C ILE A 229 33.01 16.72 -6.29
N LEU A 230 33.28 15.43 -6.53
CA LEU A 230 34.61 14.96 -6.92
C LEU A 230 35.04 15.56 -8.27
N ASP A 231 34.15 15.55 -9.25
CA ASP A 231 34.39 16.11 -10.59
C ASP A 231 34.68 17.63 -10.50
N CYS A 232 33.90 18.37 -9.72
CA CYS A 232 34.11 19.80 -9.46
C CYS A 232 35.47 20.08 -8.79
N ASN A 233 35.86 19.27 -7.79
CA ASN A 233 37.16 19.40 -7.12
C ASN A 233 38.34 19.09 -8.04
N ASN A 234 38.13 18.22 -9.04
CA ASN A 234 39.14 17.90 -10.06
C ASN A 234 39.17 18.93 -11.22
N GLY A 235 38.35 19.99 -11.15
CA GLY A 235 38.30 21.04 -12.17
C GLY A 235 37.51 20.68 -13.43
N TYR A 236 36.72 19.60 -13.41
CA TYR A 236 35.80 19.29 -14.50
C TYR A 236 34.57 20.19 -14.44
N ASP A 237 34.02 20.49 -15.63
CA ASP A 237 32.77 21.25 -15.75
C ASP A 237 31.58 20.41 -15.25
N VAL A 238 30.91 20.91 -14.20
CA VAL A 238 29.70 20.32 -13.61
C VAL A 238 28.45 21.16 -13.91
N GLY A 239 28.51 22.00 -14.94
CA GLY A 239 27.44 22.87 -15.38
C GLY A 239 27.22 24.05 -14.42
N ASN A 240 25.97 24.36 -14.10
CA ASN A 240 25.60 25.52 -13.28
C ASN A 240 25.77 25.30 -11.77
N TRP A 241 26.40 24.20 -11.36
CA TRP A 241 26.56 23.84 -9.96
C TRP A 241 27.82 24.48 -9.37
N THR A 242 27.68 25.09 -8.19
CA THR A 242 28.83 25.44 -7.34
C THR A 242 29.14 24.29 -6.40
N LEU A 243 30.39 24.19 -5.93
CA LEU A 243 30.80 23.20 -4.93
C LEU A 243 29.91 23.26 -3.68
N GLU A 244 29.71 24.46 -3.13
CA GLU A 244 28.83 24.70 -1.98
C GLU A 244 27.38 24.25 -2.27
N GLY A 245 26.87 24.55 -3.47
CA GLY A 245 25.53 24.13 -3.89
C GLY A 245 25.37 22.61 -3.95
N LEU A 246 26.40 21.89 -4.43
CA LEU A 246 26.41 20.42 -4.47
C LEU A 246 26.50 19.82 -3.07
N GLU A 247 27.33 20.37 -2.19
CA GLU A 247 27.46 19.92 -0.80
C GLU A 247 26.15 20.12 -0.03
N GLN A 248 25.48 21.26 -0.21
CA GLN A 248 24.16 21.53 0.36
C GLN A 248 23.10 20.57 -0.21
N ALA A 249 23.08 20.36 -1.54
CA ALA A 249 22.13 19.46 -2.18
C ALA A 249 22.31 18.01 -1.72
N ARG A 250 23.56 17.53 -1.60
CA ARG A 250 23.90 16.21 -1.04
C ARG A 250 23.46 16.08 0.41
N SER A 251 23.77 17.07 1.24
CA SER A 251 23.41 17.05 2.66
C SER A 251 21.90 17.00 2.85
N ARG A 252 21.15 17.79 2.07
CA ARG A 252 19.68 17.73 2.04
C ARG A 252 19.16 16.36 1.59
N GLN A 253 19.74 15.79 0.53
CA GLN A 253 19.38 14.45 0.04
C GLN A 253 19.54 13.37 1.11
N LEU A 254 20.65 13.40 1.84
CA LEU A 254 20.92 12.46 2.93
C LEU A 254 19.96 12.65 4.10
N GLN A 255 19.66 13.90 4.47
CA GLN A 255 18.69 14.20 5.51
C GLN A 255 17.30 13.67 5.16
N THR A 256 16.83 13.89 3.93
CA THR A 256 15.53 13.39 3.48
C THR A 256 15.46 11.86 3.51
N ILE A 257 16.53 11.17 3.08
CA ILE A 257 16.60 9.70 3.16
C ILE A 257 16.49 9.24 4.62
N ALA A 258 17.26 9.86 5.52
CA ALA A 258 17.22 9.53 6.94
C ALA A 258 15.85 9.81 7.57
N ASP A 259 15.17 10.89 7.17
CA ASP A 259 13.83 11.22 7.65
C ASP A 259 12.78 10.21 7.15
N ILE A 260 12.87 9.79 5.88
CA ILE A 260 12.01 8.74 5.31
C ILE A 260 12.22 7.42 6.06
N GLU A 261 13.46 7.01 6.27
CA GLU A 261 13.78 5.76 6.97
C GLU A 261 13.29 5.80 8.42
N ARG A 262 13.54 6.90 9.14
CA ARG A 262 13.06 7.08 10.51
C ARG A 262 11.53 6.99 10.61
N GLN A 263 10.81 7.61 9.68
CA GLN A 263 9.35 7.53 9.65
C GLN A 263 8.87 6.11 9.38
N LEU A 264 9.50 5.41 8.42
CA LEU A 264 9.16 4.02 8.12
C LEU A 264 9.43 3.10 9.32
N ASP A 265 10.54 3.30 10.02
CA ASP A 265 10.91 2.56 11.22
C ASP A 265 9.90 2.83 12.36
N GLY A 266 9.45 4.08 12.54
CA GLY A 266 8.39 4.42 13.49
C GLY A 266 7.05 3.75 13.17
N LEU A 267 6.70 3.63 11.89
CA LEU A 267 5.46 2.98 11.45
C LEU A 267 5.51 1.44 11.57
N LEU A 268 6.71 0.84 11.55
CA LEU A 268 6.90 -0.60 11.40
C LEU A 268 7.64 -1.27 12.56
N ASP A 269 8.84 -0.81 12.88
CA ASP A 269 9.73 -1.43 13.87
C ASP A 269 9.29 -1.11 15.30
N ALA A 270 8.85 0.12 15.58
CA ALA A 270 8.40 0.51 16.92
C ALA A 270 7.26 -0.39 17.45
N LYS A 271 6.47 -0.99 16.54
CA LYS A 271 5.38 -1.91 16.93
C LYS A 271 5.91 -3.24 17.49
N LEU A 272 7.15 -3.62 17.20
CA LEU A 272 7.76 -4.85 17.72
C LEU A 272 8.18 -4.74 19.20
N GLU A 273 8.34 -3.52 19.73
CA GLU A 273 8.73 -3.29 21.13
C GLU A 273 7.74 -3.93 22.13
N SER A 274 6.48 -4.10 21.73
CA SER A 274 5.45 -4.80 22.51
C SER A 274 5.84 -6.25 22.82
N PHE A 275 6.55 -6.94 21.91
CA PHE A 275 7.02 -8.30 22.16
C PHE A 275 8.22 -8.34 23.12
N ASP A 276 9.10 -7.35 23.02
CA ASP A 276 10.26 -7.24 23.93
C ASP A 276 9.80 -6.89 25.34
N PHE A 277 8.71 -6.13 25.44
CA PHE A 277 8.00 -5.88 26.69
C PHE A 277 7.39 -7.17 27.26
N LEU A 278 6.58 -7.92 26.50
CA LEU A 278 6.03 -9.20 26.96
C LEU A 278 7.11 -10.21 27.35
N SER A 279 8.25 -10.21 26.65
CA SER A 279 9.39 -11.07 26.98
C SER A 279 10.00 -10.74 28.34
N ARG A 280 10.00 -9.46 28.75
CA ARG A 280 10.43 -9.05 30.09
C ARG A 280 9.45 -9.48 31.17
N LEU A 281 8.15 -9.45 30.86
CA LEU A 281 7.09 -9.88 31.77
C LEU A 281 7.09 -11.40 32.02
N ALA A 282 7.49 -12.20 31.03
CA ALA A 282 7.56 -13.66 31.14
C ALA A 282 8.44 -14.18 32.31
N ASN A 283 9.34 -13.35 32.83
CA ASN A 283 10.26 -13.68 33.92
C ASN A 283 9.82 -13.10 35.29
N ARG A 284 8.63 -12.51 35.41
CA ARG A 284 8.11 -11.95 36.66
C ARG A 284 6.94 -12.79 37.18
N ASP A 285 6.98 -13.13 38.46
CA ASP A 285 5.94 -13.94 39.12
C ASP A 285 4.62 -13.17 39.32
N GLU A 286 4.70 -11.84 39.47
CA GLU A 286 3.55 -10.95 39.67
C GLU A 286 3.76 -9.62 38.94
N ILE A 287 2.72 -9.10 38.31
CA ILE A 287 2.77 -7.90 37.48
C ILE A 287 1.53 -7.07 37.77
N ASP A 288 1.72 -5.85 38.26
CA ASP A 288 0.64 -4.88 38.47
C ASP A 288 0.36 -4.14 37.15
N VAL A 289 -0.77 -4.46 36.51
CA VAL A 289 -1.19 -3.88 35.22
C VAL A 289 -2.30 -2.86 35.43
N TYR A 290 -2.07 -1.63 34.98
CA TYR A 290 -3.01 -0.52 35.01
C TYR A 290 -3.42 -0.13 33.58
N LEU A 291 -4.69 0.19 33.37
CA LEU A 291 -5.15 0.79 32.13
C LEU A 291 -5.36 2.29 32.37
N ILE A 292 -4.53 3.15 31.75
CA ILE A 292 -4.60 4.61 31.91
C ILE A 292 -4.73 5.23 30.52
N ASN A 293 -5.87 5.88 30.24
CA ASN A 293 -6.16 6.56 28.97
C ASN A 293 -5.99 5.66 27.71
N GLY A 294 -6.41 4.39 27.79
CA GLY A 294 -6.26 3.43 26.69
C GLY A 294 -4.84 2.91 26.48
N ALA A 295 -3.89 3.29 27.33
CA ALA A 295 -2.55 2.71 27.38
C ALA A 295 -2.43 1.75 28.58
N ILE A 296 -1.77 0.61 28.36
CA ILE A 296 -1.42 -0.32 29.43
C ILE A 296 -0.15 0.19 30.10
N VAL A 297 -0.26 0.56 31.38
CA VAL A 297 0.83 0.98 32.25
C VAL A 297 1.10 -0.14 33.24
N ILE A 298 2.30 -0.68 33.26
CA ILE A 298 2.67 -1.73 34.22
C ILE A 298 3.57 -1.11 35.27
N ASP A 299 3.20 -1.22 36.55
CA ASP A 299 4.06 -0.80 37.64
C ASP A 299 5.17 -1.84 37.79
N GLU A 300 6.37 -1.46 37.36
CA GLU A 300 7.55 -2.25 37.62
C GLU A 300 7.94 -2.07 39.10
N LYS A 301 7.27 -2.80 40.01
CA LYS A 301 7.88 -3.04 41.32
C LYS A 301 9.22 -3.74 41.05
N GLU A 302 10.31 -3.01 41.28
CA GLU A 302 11.64 -3.63 41.34
C GLU A 302 11.52 -4.82 42.27
N ALA A 303 11.84 -6.01 41.76
CA ALA A 303 11.98 -7.19 42.60
C ALA A 303 13.03 -6.84 43.66
N GLN A 304 12.57 -6.44 44.84
CA GLN A 304 13.42 -6.36 46.02
C GLN A 304 13.99 -7.75 46.16
N SER A 305 15.28 -7.81 45.86
CA SER A 305 16.06 -9.02 45.77
C SER A 305 15.76 -9.93 46.95
N MET A 306 15.44 -11.19 46.65
CA MET A 306 15.62 -12.30 47.59
C MET A 306 17.11 -12.53 47.95
N ALA A 307 17.93 -11.47 47.99
CA ALA A 307 19.27 -11.48 48.54
C ALA A 307 19.26 -11.29 50.07
N ASN A 308 18.19 -10.74 50.65
CA ASN A 308 18.15 -10.44 52.10
C ASN A 308 17.60 -11.56 53.01
N GLN A 309 17.26 -12.75 52.48
CA GLN A 309 16.85 -13.89 53.32
C GLN A 309 17.86 -15.03 53.41
N GLN A 310 18.89 -15.06 52.55
CA GLN A 310 20.01 -16.01 52.71
C GLN A 310 21.11 -15.49 53.66
N ASP A 311 21.31 -14.17 53.76
CA ASP A 311 22.28 -13.59 54.71
C ASP A 311 21.78 -13.55 56.17
N LEU A 312 20.46 -13.62 56.39
CA LEU A 312 19.86 -13.67 57.73
C LEU A 312 19.77 -15.07 58.33
N LEU A 313 19.94 -16.13 57.53
CA LEU A 313 20.02 -17.53 57.99
C LEU A 313 21.46 -18.04 58.11
N ALA A 314 22.44 -17.28 57.63
CA ALA A 314 23.87 -17.55 57.82
C ALA A 314 24.49 -16.78 59.00
N ALA A 315 23.72 -15.91 59.68
CA ALA A 315 24.16 -15.09 60.81
C ALA A 315 23.32 -15.27 62.09
N GLY A 316 22.58 -16.38 62.22
CA GLY A 316 21.80 -16.75 63.41
C GLY A 316 22.27 -18.07 64.01
#